data_AF-A0A947X8D3-F1
#
_entry.id   AF-A0A947X8D3-F1
#
_cell.length_a   1.000
_cell.length_b   1.000
_cell.length_c   1.000
_cell.angle_alpha   90.00
_cell.angle_beta   90.00
_cell.angle_gamma   90.00
#
_symmetry.space_group_name_H-M   'P 1'
#
loop_
_entity.id
_entity.type
_entity.pdbx_description
1 polymer ?
#
loop_
_entity_poly.entity_id
_entity_poly.type
_entity_poly.pdbx_seq_one_letter_code
_entity_poly.pdbx_strand_id
1 'polypeptide(L)' 'MKKSHHSDYILIFIVFVLIFMGLVILSSASVVISQDNFNESYYYLKHQLLYGVLLGFIFFFIIQRIDYKYWQKYSF' A
#
# COMPACT_ATOMS: atom_id res chain seq x y z
N MET A 1 31.60 -3.54 -11.67
CA MET A 1 30.72 -4.69 -11.38
C MET A 1 29.28 -4.20 -11.44
N LYS A 2 28.51 -4.57 -12.49
CA LYS A 2 27.08 -4.22 -12.60
C LYS A 2 26.34 -4.94 -11.46
N LYS A 3 25.92 -4.22 -10.41
CA LYS A 3 24.98 -4.75 -9.43
C LYS A 3 23.72 -5.13 -10.20
N SER A 4 23.38 -6.42 -10.23
CA SER A 4 22.11 -6.84 -10.83
C SER A 4 21.00 -6.16 -10.03
N HIS A 5 20.16 -5.41 -10.74
CA HIS A 5 18.90 -4.92 -10.21
C HIS A 5 17.97 -6.13 -10.07
N HIS A 6 18.21 -6.98 -9.07
CA HIS A 6 17.21 -7.94 -8.64
C HIS A 6 16.20 -7.16 -7.82
N SER A 7 14.95 -7.13 -8.28
CA SER A 7 13.87 -6.58 -7.48
C SER A 7 13.80 -7.40 -6.19
N ASP A 8 13.88 -6.74 -5.03
CA ASP A 8 13.83 -7.43 -3.74
C ASP A 8 12.41 -7.95 -3.49
N TYR A 9 12.12 -9.13 -4.01
CA TYR A 9 10.83 -9.81 -3.84
C TYR A 9 10.46 -10.01 -2.37
N ILE A 10 11.46 -10.13 -1.49
CA ILE A 10 11.29 -10.18 -0.03
C ILE A 10 10.67 -8.88 0.50
N LEU A 11 11.15 -7.72 0.06
CA LEU A 11 10.60 -6.43 0.49
C LEU A 11 9.15 -6.26 0.01
N ILE A 12 8.86 -6.63 -1.24
CA ILE A 12 7.49 -6.59 -1.78
C ILE A 12 6.58 -7.48 -0.94
N PHE A 13 7.02 -8.71 -0.63
CA PHE A 13 6.26 -9.64 0.21
C PHE A 13 5.97 -9.07 1.61
N ILE A 14 6.98 -8.50 2.26
CA ILE A 14 6.83 -7.88 3.59
C ILE A 14 5.81 -6.74 3.55
N VAL A 15 5.85 -5.88 2.53
CA VAL A 15 4.90 -4.78 2.36
C VAL A 15 3.46 -5.30 2.22
N PHE A 16 3.25 -6.35 1.42
CA PHE A 16 1.92 -6.97 1.29
C PHE A 16 1.41 -7.56 2.61
N VAL A 17 2.27 -8.24 3.37
CA VAL A 17 1.92 -8.77 4.70
C VAL A 17 1.54 -7.63 5.65
N LEU A 18 2.29 -6.53 5.64
CA LEU A 18 2.01 -5.36 6.47
C LEU A 18 0.64 -4.74 6.14
N ILE A 19 0.35 -4.57 4.85
CA ILE A 19 -0.94 -4.05 4.38
C ILE A 19 -2.07 -4.97 4.82
N PHE A 20 -1.92 -6.29 4.64
CA PHE A 20 -2.94 -7.27 5.03
C PHE A 20 -3.21 -7.23 6.54
N MET A 21 -2.15 -7.24 7.36
CA MET A 21 -2.27 -7.17 8.81
C MET A 21 -2.92 -5.86 9.27
N GLY A 22 -2.56 -4.74 8.64
CA GLY A 22 -3.19 -3.44 8.89
C GLY A 22 -4.68 -3.43 8.55
N LEU A 23 -5.09 -4.05 7.45
CA LEU A 23 -6.49 -4.20 7.07
C LEU A 23 -7.26 -5.07 8.07
N VAL A 24 -6.66 -6.15 8.59
CA VAL A 24 -7.28 -7.00 9.61
C VAL A 24 -7.51 -6.23 10.92
N ILE A 25 -6.51 -5.48 11.38
CA ILE A 25 -6.63 -4.64 12.59
C ILE A 25 -7.72 -3.58 12.40
N LEU A 26 -7.72 -2.90 11.25
CA LEU A 26 -8.72 -1.89 10.92
C LEU A 26 -10.12 -2.50 10.85
N SER A 27 -10.25 -3.71 10.28
CA SER A 27 -11.52 -4.44 10.24
C SER A 27 -12.05 -4.69 11.65
N SER A 28 -11.22 -5.24 12.54
CA SER A 28 -11.65 -5.57 13.89
C SER A 28 -12.00 -4.34 14.73
N ALA A 29 -11.22 -3.27 14.66
CA ALA A 29 -11.43 -2.08 15.49
C ALA A 29 -12.51 -1.16 14.93
N SER A 30 -12.65 -1.09 13.61
CA SER A 30 -13.52 -0.12 12.95
C SER A 30 -14.94 -0.64 12.71
N VAL A 31 -15.19 -1.96 12.71
CA VAL A 31 -16.56 -2.52 12.58
C VAL A 31 -17.47 -2.00 13.69
N VAL A 32 -17.00 -1.94 14.94
CA VAL A 32 -17.79 -1.45 16.09
C VAL A 32 -18.17 0.03 15.91
N ILE A 33 -17.25 0.87 15.45
CA ILE A 33 -17.44 2.31 15.28
C ILE A 33 -18.28 2.64 14.04
N SER A 34 -18.13 1.85 12.97
CA SER A 34 -18.85 2.02 11.70
C SER A 34 -20.33 1.69 11.83
N GLN A 35 -20.65 0.69 12.66
CA GLN A 35 -22.01 0.22 12.88
C GLN A 35 -22.85 1.26 13.65
N ASP A 36 -22.24 1.96 14.60
CA ASP A 36 -22.89 3.05 15.36
C ASP A 36 -23.09 4.34 14.53
N ASN A 37 -22.16 4.69 13.63
CA ASN A 37 -22.17 6.00 12.98
C ASN A 37 -22.72 6.01 11.55
N PHE A 38 -22.64 4.89 10.81
CA PHE A 38 -22.91 4.90 9.36
C PHE A 38 -23.91 3.83 8.89
N ASN A 39 -24.48 3.00 9.79
CA ASN A 39 -25.32 1.84 9.43
C ASN A 39 -24.66 0.87 8.40
N GLU A 40 -23.36 1.02 8.15
CA GLU A 40 -22.58 0.28 7.16
C GLU A 40 -21.29 -0.20 7.84
N SER A 41 -21.25 -1.48 8.23
CA SER A 41 -20.13 -2.07 9.02
C SER A 41 -18.74 -1.99 8.36
N TYR A 42 -18.64 -1.60 7.09
CA TYR A 42 -17.42 -1.67 6.29
C TYR A 42 -16.96 -0.32 5.71
N TYR A 43 -17.47 0.82 6.19
CA TYR A 43 -17.16 2.13 5.60
C TYR A 43 -15.65 2.45 5.60
N TYR A 44 -14.98 2.34 6.75
CA TYR A 44 -13.54 2.64 6.85
C TYR A 44 -12.66 1.62 6.12
N LEU A 45 -13.09 0.36 6.03
CA LEU A 45 -12.41 -0.65 5.23
C LEU A 45 -12.50 -0.35 3.73
N LYS A 46 -13.69 0.01 3.23
CA LYS A 46 -13.89 0.45 1.85
C LYS A 46 -13.02 1.67 1.55
N HIS A 47 -12.96 2.64 2.46
CA HIS A 47 -12.13 3.84 2.31
C HIS A 47 -10.63 3.51 2.26
N GLN A 48 -10.13 2.67 3.18
CA GLN A 48 -8.73 2.24 3.19
C GLN A 48 -8.33 1.47 1.92
N LEU A 49 -9.23 0.62 1.41
CA LEU A 49 -9.01 -0.12 0.17
C LEU A 49 -8.99 0.80 -1.06
N LEU A 50 -9.92 1.74 -1.17
CA LEU A 50 -10.03 2.63 -2.33
C LEU A 50 -8.97 3.74 -2.33
N TYR A 51 -8.75 4.41 -1.21
CA TYR A 51 -7.85 5.56 -1.14
C TYR A 51 -6.43 5.18 -0.73
N GLY A 52 -6.26 4.14 0.10
CA GLY A 52 -4.94 3.67 0.52
C GLY A 52 -4.36 2.67 -0.48
N VAL A 53 -5.00 1.51 -0.60
CA VAL A 53 -4.45 0.38 -1.36
C VAL A 53 -4.47 0.63 -2.86
N LEU A 54 -5.62 0.99 -3.44
CA LEU A 54 -5.75 1.19 -4.89
C LEU A 54 -4.89 2.36 -5.37
N LEU A 55 -4.94 3.50 -4.68
CA LEU A 55 -4.13 4.68 -5.01
C LEU A 55 -2.63 4.36 -4.83
N GLY A 56 -2.24 3.72 -3.73
CA GLY A 56 -0.88 3.26 -3.50
C GLY A 56 -0.37 2.31 -4.58
N PHE A 57 -1.22 1.38 -5.06
CA PHE A 57 -0.86 0.44 -6.13
C PHE A 57 -0.65 1.15 -7.48
N ILE A 58 -1.49 2.13 -7.81
CA ILE A 58 -1.34 2.97 -9.00
C ILE A 58 0.00 3.72 -8.96
N PHE A 59 0.30 4.40 -7.85
CA PHE A 59 1.57 5.11 -7.68
C PHE A 59 2.78 4.17 -7.73
N PHE A 60 2.69 3.01 -7.09
CA PHE A 60 3.74 1.99 -7.12
C PHE A 60 4.04 1.55 -8.56
N PHE A 61 3.01 1.25 -9.36
CA PHE A 61 3.20 0.81 -10.74
C PHE A 61 3.78 1.92 -11.63
N ILE A 62 3.32 3.17 -11.46
CA ILE A 62 3.85 4.32 -12.20
C ILE A 62 5.32 4.55 -11.85
N ILE A 63 5.66 4.60 -10.56
CA ILE A 63 7.01 4.87 -10.09
C ILE A 63 7.98 3.74 -10.46
N GLN A 64 7.54 2.48 -10.36
CA GLN A 64 8.34 1.32 -10.76
C GLN A 64 8.76 1.37 -12.24
N ARG A 65 7.96 2.01 -13.10
CA ARG A 65 8.25 2.17 -14.53
C ARG A 65 9.23 3.31 -14.82
N ILE A 66 9.47 4.22 -13.88
CA ILE A 66 10.42 5.31 -14.04
C ILE A 66 11.84 4.76 -13.82
N ASP A 67 12.71 4.92 -14.82
CA ASP A 67 14.11 4.49 -14.71
C ASP A 67 14.79 5.19 -13.53
N TYR A 68 15.49 4.42 -12.70
CA TYR A 68 16.22 4.90 -11.52
C TYR A 68 17.23 6.01 -11.87
N LYS A 69 17.65 6.12 -13.13
CA LYS A 69 18.52 7.21 -13.62
C LYS A 69 17.86 8.59 -13.52
N TYR A 70 16.53 8.68 -13.67
CA TYR A 70 15.82 9.94 -13.44
C TYR A 70 15.89 10.35 -11.98
N TRP A 71 15.80 9.38 -11.06
CA TRP A 71 15.93 9.60 -9.62
C TRP A 71 17.37 9.95 -9.24
N GLN A 72 18.36 9.39 -9.95
CA GLN A 72 19.78 9.70 -9.75
C GLN A 72 20.11 11.17 -10.07
N LYS A 73 19.39 11.82 -10.99
CA LYS A 73 19.59 13.25 -11.29
C LYS A 73 19.16 14.19 -10.14
N TYR A 74 18.30 13.70 -9.25
CA TYR A 74 17.86 14.42 -8.04
C TYR A 74 18.57 13.92 -6.77
N SER A 75 19.42 12.89 -6.88
CA SER A 75 20.35 12.52 -5.83
C SER A 75 21.46 13.57 -5.81
N PHE A 76 21.38 14.48 -4.84
CA PHE A 76 22.40 15.50 -4.57
C PHE A 76 23.80 14.89 -4.38
#